data_AF-A0A9P6CS07-F1
#
_entry.id   AF-A0A9P6CS07-F1
#
_cell.length_a   1.000
_cell.length_b   1.000
_cell.length_c   1.000
_cell.angle_alpha   90.00
_cell.angle_beta   90.00
_cell.angle_gamma   90.00
#
_symmetry.space_group_name_H-M   'P 1'
#
loop_
_entity.id
_entity.type
_entity.pdbx_description
1 polymer ?
#
loop_
_entity_poly.entity_id
_entity_poly.type
_entity_poly.pdbx_seq_one_letter_code
_entity_poly.pdbx_strand_id
1 'polypeptide(L)'
;MPQTTSTPQDFDGTLPEEANEPSPRIRTAFISGPIEPPEEYFLKHYVPFIRTAIAAGDDFVVGPAPGMDTMALQYLLKEDVHPSRITLYLAEFQATSHMREKKTWFEGLGGTVMVEGLSTGERDAAMTRDSDYDILRYMSIDEQKVFYGDRYYPRVSATEKNERRRLGLLLHVNYALNAYSAKASNTSTPSQPDTSTPSRPDTSTPSRPDSKVGSLVIRWKRSMRKILSKSSSKPRS
;
A
#
# COMPACT_ATOMS: atom_id res chain seq x y z
N MET A 1 0.03 73.80 -43.61
CA MET A 1 1.06 72.79 -43.27
C MET A 1 1.17 72.73 -41.75
N PRO A 2 0.42 71.87 -41.05
CA PRO A 2 0.59 71.71 -39.61
C PRO A 2 1.73 70.73 -39.30
N GLN A 3 2.64 71.15 -38.42
CA GLN A 3 3.72 70.31 -37.91
C GLN A 3 3.19 69.44 -36.76
N THR A 4 3.28 68.12 -36.92
CA THR A 4 3.00 67.15 -35.87
C THR A 4 4.23 66.95 -35.01
N THR A 5 4.19 67.44 -33.78
CA THR A 5 5.18 67.16 -32.73
C THR A 5 4.95 65.77 -32.16
N SER A 6 5.91 64.86 -32.39
CA SER A 6 5.96 63.52 -31.83
C SER A 6 6.57 63.54 -30.42
N THR A 7 5.76 63.20 -29.42
CA THR A 7 6.19 62.96 -28.04
C THR A 7 6.95 61.64 -27.94
N PRO A 8 8.15 61.59 -27.32
CA PRO A 8 8.84 60.34 -27.03
C PRO A 8 8.08 59.57 -25.96
N GLN A 9 7.72 58.33 -26.25
CA GLN A 9 7.03 57.43 -25.32
C GLN A 9 8.12 56.65 -24.57
N ASP A 10 8.37 57.04 -23.32
CA ASP A 10 9.28 56.37 -22.41
C ASP A 10 8.76 54.95 -22.12
N PHE A 11 9.35 53.95 -22.78
CA PHE A 11 9.17 52.54 -22.48
C PHE A 11 9.92 52.24 -21.18
N ASP A 12 9.21 52.32 -20.06
CA ASP A 12 9.64 51.75 -18.79
C ASP A 12 9.77 50.22 -18.98
N GLY A 13 11.03 49.78 -19.12
CA GLY A 13 11.44 48.40 -19.36
C GLY A 13 11.26 47.47 -18.17
N THR A 14 10.17 47.61 -17.42
CA THR A 14 9.78 46.64 -16.40
C THR A 14 9.19 45.42 -17.12
N LEU A 15 10.07 44.51 -17.54
CA LEU A 15 9.67 43.17 -17.97
C LEU A 15 8.85 42.54 -16.84
N PRO A 16 7.69 41.93 -17.12
CA PRO A 16 6.90 41.27 -16.10
C PRO A 16 7.79 40.20 -15.47
N GLU A 17 7.96 40.32 -14.15
CA GLU A 17 8.58 39.32 -13.30
C GLU A 17 7.83 38.01 -13.55
N GLU A 18 8.38 37.13 -14.40
CA GLU A 18 7.84 35.80 -14.62
C GLU A 18 7.73 35.16 -13.25
N ALA A 19 6.48 35.03 -12.76
CA ALA A 19 6.19 34.37 -11.52
C ALA A 19 6.84 32.99 -11.56
N ASN A 20 7.90 32.84 -10.77
CA ASN A 20 8.71 31.65 -10.67
C ASN A 20 7.86 30.60 -9.93
N GLU A 21 6.88 30.03 -10.64
CA GLU A 21 6.00 28.99 -10.13
C GLU A 21 6.90 27.84 -9.64
N PRO A 22 6.86 27.50 -8.34
CA PRO A 22 7.74 26.49 -7.82
C PRO A 22 7.46 25.17 -8.54
N SER A 23 8.49 24.61 -9.18
CA SER A 23 8.40 23.30 -9.82
C SER A 23 7.72 22.31 -8.87
N PRO A 24 6.71 21.57 -9.35
CA PRO A 24 5.95 20.68 -8.49
C PRO A 24 6.90 19.69 -7.80
N ARG A 25 6.85 19.66 -6.46
CA ARG A 25 7.67 18.73 -5.68
C ARG A 25 7.31 17.29 -6.06
N ILE A 26 8.32 16.47 -6.35
CA ILE A 26 8.12 15.02 -6.50
C ILE A 26 7.62 14.48 -5.17
N ARG A 27 6.52 13.73 -5.18
CA ARG A 27 5.94 13.13 -3.98
C ARG A 27 6.18 11.63 -3.97
N THR A 28 6.08 11.01 -2.81
CA THR A 28 6.24 9.57 -2.63
C THR A 28 4.93 8.90 -2.25
N ALA A 29 4.49 7.91 -3.03
CA ALA A 29 3.28 7.12 -2.82
C ALA A 29 3.58 5.80 -2.09
N PHE A 30 2.89 5.54 -0.97
CA PHE A 30 2.92 4.24 -0.30
C PHE A 30 1.82 3.32 -0.80
N ILE A 31 2.18 2.22 -1.45
CA ILE A 31 1.22 1.22 -1.93
C ILE A 31 1.09 0.09 -0.89
N SER A 32 -0.14 -0.14 -0.40
CA SER A 32 -0.43 -1.21 0.55
C SER A 32 -1.81 -1.83 0.31
N GLY A 33 -1.97 -3.12 0.60
CA GLY A 33 -3.26 -3.78 0.45
C GLY A 33 -3.33 -5.21 1.00
N PRO A 34 -4.42 -5.93 0.68
CA PRO A 34 -4.61 -7.31 1.11
C PRO A 34 -3.53 -8.26 0.56
N ILE A 35 -3.30 -9.36 1.29
CA ILE A 35 -2.25 -10.35 0.97
C ILE A 35 -2.67 -11.33 -0.13
N GLU A 36 -3.97 -11.54 -0.33
CA GLU A 36 -4.48 -12.50 -1.33
C GLU A 36 -5.66 -11.94 -2.16
N PRO A 37 -5.58 -10.73 -2.74
CA PRO A 37 -6.66 -10.22 -3.57
C PRO A 37 -6.73 -10.97 -4.91
N PRO A 38 -7.93 -11.10 -5.51
CA PRO A 38 -8.03 -11.54 -6.90
C PRO A 38 -7.43 -10.48 -7.83
N GLU A 39 -6.98 -10.89 -9.02
CA GLU A 39 -6.29 -9.97 -9.96
C GLU A 39 -7.18 -8.79 -10.39
N GLU A 40 -8.45 -9.05 -10.65
CA GLU A 40 -9.45 -8.02 -11.00
C GLU A 40 -9.58 -6.94 -9.93
N TYR A 41 -9.37 -7.27 -8.66
CA TYR A 41 -9.40 -6.31 -7.56
C TYR A 41 -8.25 -5.32 -7.66
N PHE A 42 -7.04 -5.79 -7.99
CA PHE A 42 -5.89 -4.93 -8.23
C PHE A 42 -6.12 -4.01 -9.43
N LEU A 43 -6.57 -4.58 -10.55
CA LEU A 43 -6.84 -3.82 -11.78
C LEU A 43 -7.89 -2.73 -11.56
N LYS A 44 -8.95 -3.04 -10.81
CA LYS A 44 -10.05 -2.11 -10.54
C LYS A 44 -9.67 -1.01 -9.54
N HIS A 45 -8.98 -1.37 -8.46
CA HIS A 45 -8.84 -0.49 -7.30
C HIS A 45 -7.47 0.16 -7.14
N TYR A 46 -6.43 -0.33 -7.82
CA TYR A 46 -5.06 0.19 -7.65
C TYR A 46 -4.49 0.76 -8.93
N VAL A 47 -4.64 0.05 -10.07
CA VAL A 47 -4.05 0.48 -11.34
C VAL A 47 -4.41 1.91 -11.74
N PRO A 48 -5.66 2.40 -11.61
CA PRO A 48 -5.96 3.79 -11.95
C PRO A 48 -5.13 4.80 -11.14
N PHE A 49 -4.98 4.58 -9.83
CA PHE A 49 -4.23 5.48 -8.95
C PHE A 49 -2.72 5.35 -9.14
N ILE A 50 -2.22 4.15 -9.38
CA ILE A 50 -0.81 3.93 -9.71
C ILE A 50 -0.46 4.64 -11.01
N ARG A 51 -1.32 4.55 -12.05
CA ARG A 51 -1.12 5.27 -13.31
C ARG A 51 -1.10 6.78 -13.12
N THR A 52 -2.01 7.31 -12.30
CA THR A 52 -2.01 8.74 -11.96
C THR A 52 -0.70 9.15 -11.29
N ALA A 53 -0.20 8.37 -10.33
CA ALA A 53 1.08 8.63 -9.66
C ALA A 53 2.28 8.54 -10.62
N ILE A 54 2.29 7.54 -11.52
CA ILE A 54 3.32 7.40 -12.56
C ILE A 54 3.34 8.64 -13.45
N ALA A 55 2.17 9.07 -13.94
CA ALA A 55 2.02 10.23 -14.82
C ALA A 55 2.43 11.55 -14.12
N ALA A 56 2.23 11.65 -12.81
CA ALA A 56 2.67 12.78 -12.00
C ALA A 56 4.20 12.79 -11.74
N GLY A 57 4.92 11.74 -12.09
CA GLY A 57 6.35 11.63 -11.79
C GLY A 57 6.67 11.25 -10.35
N ASP A 58 5.67 10.79 -9.57
CA ASP A 58 5.82 10.46 -8.15
C ASP A 58 6.70 9.21 -7.93
N ASP A 59 7.41 9.16 -6.80
CA ASP A 59 8.16 7.99 -6.35
C ASP A 59 7.26 7.01 -5.57
N PHE A 60 7.76 5.80 -5.32
CA PHE A 60 6.97 4.72 -4.72
C PHE A 60 7.72 4.06 -3.56
N VAL A 61 6.99 3.80 -2.46
CA VAL A 61 7.43 2.89 -1.41
C VAL A 61 6.51 1.66 -1.37
N VAL A 62 7.11 0.48 -1.30
CA VAL A 62 6.38 -0.80 -1.31
C VAL A 62 6.98 -1.76 -0.29
N GLY A 63 6.13 -2.60 0.30
CA GLY A 63 6.54 -3.69 1.16
C GLY A 63 6.93 -4.96 0.37
N PRO A 64 7.43 -6.00 1.05
CA PRO A 64 7.76 -7.27 0.42
C PRO A 64 6.61 -8.28 0.51
N ALA A 65 5.45 -7.89 1.08
CA ALA A 65 4.38 -8.81 1.39
C ALA A 65 3.79 -9.45 0.12
N PRO A 66 3.24 -10.67 0.22
CA PRO A 66 2.48 -11.24 -0.88
C PRO A 66 1.22 -10.41 -1.15
N GLY A 67 0.62 -10.61 -2.32
CA GLY A 67 -0.60 -9.90 -2.72
C GLY A 67 -0.29 -8.53 -3.27
N MET A 68 -0.91 -7.51 -2.69
CA MET A 68 -0.92 -6.16 -3.24
C MET A 68 0.48 -5.57 -3.46
N ASP A 69 1.36 -5.65 -2.46
CA ASP A 69 2.72 -5.08 -2.57
C ASP A 69 3.51 -5.74 -3.72
N THR A 70 3.40 -7.07 -3.83
CA THR A 70 4.08 -7.83 -4.89
C THR A 70 3.47 -7.52 -6.27
N MET A 71 2.15 -7.41 -6.37
CA MET A 71 1.45 -7.06 -7.63
C MET A 71 1.79 -5.64 -8.07
N ALA A 72 1.82 -4.69 -7.13
CA ALA A 72 2.20 -3.30 -7.36
C ALA A 72 3.65 -3.18 -7.85
N LEU A 73 4.61 -3.81 -7.17
CA LEU A 73 6.01 -3.82 -7.61
C LEU A 73 6.17 -4.39 -9.04
N GLN A 74 5.48 -5.50 -9.34
CA GLN A 74 5.51 -6.08 -10.68
C GLN A 74 4.87 -5.17 -11.73
N TYR A 75 3.78 -4.49 -11.38
CA TYR A 75 3.09 -3.54 -12.26
C TYR A 75 3.98 -2.34 -12.55
N LEU A 76 4.60 -1.71 -11.54
CA LEU A 76 5.51 -0.58 -11.69
C LEU A 76 6.66 -0.91 -12.65
N LEU A 77 7.32 -2.06 -12.44
CA LEU A 77 8.41 -2.50 -13.32
C LEU A 77 7.94 -2.84 -14.75
N LYS A 78 6.69 -3.26 -14.91
CA LYS A 78 6.10 -3.55 -16.23
C LYS A 78 5.76 -2.27 -17.00
N GLU A 79 5.36 -1.21 -16.30
CA GLU A 79 5.04 0.11 -16.88
C GLU A 79 6.30 0.99 -17.04
N ASP A 80 7.49 0.39 -17.00
CA ASP A 80 8.78 1.06 -17.21
C ASP A 80 9.09 2.18 -16.18
N VAL A 81 8.55 2.06 -14.96
CA VAL A 81 8.97 2.92 -13.86
C VAL A 81 10.42 2.56 -13.50
N HIS A 82 11.32 3.53 -13.65
CA HIS A 82 12.73 3.32 -13.37
C HIS A 82 12.91 2.83 -11.91
N PRO A 83 13.66 1.73 -11.67
CA PRO A 83 13.76 1.13 -10.34
C PRO A 83 14.25 2.09 -9.24
N SER A 84 15.05 3.11 -9.57
CA SER A 84 15.50 4.12 -8.60
C SER A 84 14.36 4.97 -8.02
N ARG A 85 13.18 5.00 -8.65
CA ARG A 85 11.96 5.65 -8.14
C ARG A 85 11.16 4.75 -7.21
N ILE A 86 11.65 3.55 -6.92
CA ILE A 86 10.94 2.55 -6.13
C ILE A 86 11.85 2.14 -4.96
N THR A 87 11.35 2.35 -3.74
CA THR A 87 12.00 1.91 -2.51
C THR A 87 11.26 0.71 -1.91
N LEU A 88 11.96 -0.41 -1.78
CA LEU A 88 11.45 -1.62 -1.17
C LEU A 88 11.84 -1.66 0.32
N TYR A 89 10.85 -1.61 1.21
CA TYR A 89 11.10 -1.74 2.65
C TYR A 89 11.09 -3.21 3.09
N LEU A 90 12.03 -3.58 3.94
CA LEU A 90 12.12 -4.89 4.57
C LEU A 90 12.23 -4.71 6.09
N ALA A 91 11.60 -5.59 6.86
CA ALA A 91 11.97 -5.73 8.27
C ALA A 91 13.28 -6.53 8.39
N GLU A 92 14.00 -6.40 9.51
CA GLU A 92 15.31 -7.05 9.70
C GLU A 92 15.28 -8.58 9.47
N PHE A 93 14.26 -9.26 10.00
CA PHE A 93 14.10 -10.71 9.80
C PHE A 93 13.83 -11.08 8.33
N GLN A 94 13.31 -10.15 7.53
CA GLN A 94 13.08 -10.35 6.10
C GLN A 94 14.40 -10.18 5.34
N ALA A 95 15.18 -9.15 5.67
CA ALA A 95 16.47 -8.88 5.03
C ALA A 95 17.48 -10.04 5.23
N THR A 96 17.43 -10.71 6.37
CA THR A 96 18.35 -11.80 6.75
C THR A 96 17.90 -13.20 6.32
N SER A 97 16.65 -13.35 5.86
CA SER A 97 16.06 -14.65 5.54
C SER A 97 15.96 -14.90 4.02
N HIS A 98 14.96 -15.69 3.61
CA HIS A 98 14.69 -16.10 2.24
C HIS A 98 14.45 -14.94 1.25
N MET A 99 14.36 -13.69 1.72
CA MET A 99 14.23 -12.51 0.85
C MET A 99 15.58 -11.91 0.45
N ARG A 100 16.72 -12.44 0.90
CA ARG A 100 18.06 -11.97 0.50
C ARG A 100 18.24 -11.97 -1.02
N GLU A 101 17.79 -13.04 -1.70
CA GLU A 101 17.85 -13.10 -3.17
C GLU A 101 16.99 -12.01 -3.83
N LYS A 102 15.78 -11.75 -3.30
CA LYS A 102 14.89 -10.70 -3.80
C LYS A 102 15.47 -9.31 -3.57
N LYS A 103 16.10 -9.08 -2.42
CA LYS A 103 16.84 -7.84 -2.11
C LYS A 103 17.95 -7.61 -3.14
N THR A 104 18.87 -8.56 -3.29
CA THR A 104 19.98 -8.44 -4.24
C THR A 104 19.51 -8.29 -5.68
N TRP A 105 18.45 -9.01 -6.08
CA TRP A 105 17.85 -8.84 -7.40
C TRP A 105 17.34 -7.42 -7.63
N PHE A 106 16.60 -6.86 -6.67
CA PHE A 106 16.02 -5.54 -6.82
C PHE A 106 17.09 -4.43 -6.79
N GLU A 107 18.08 -4.54 -5.90
CA GLU A 107 19.25 -3.67 -5.88
C GLU A 107 20.03 -3.73 -7.21
N GLY A 108 20.18 -4.93 -7.78
CA GLY A 108 20.83 -5.13 -9.08
C GLY A 108 20.08 -4.50 -10.27
N LEU A 109 18.79 -4.17 -10.11
CA LEU A 109 18.03 -3.38 -11.09
C LEU A 109 18.21 -1.86 -10.89
N GLY A 110 18.94 -1.43 -9.87
CA GLY A 110 19.08 -0.01 -9.48
C GLY A 110 17.97 0.48 -8.55
N GLY A 111 17.20 -0.44 -7.95
CA GLY A 111 16.19 -0.10 -6.94
C GLY A 111 16.79 0.13 -5.55
N THR A 112 16.09 0.90 -4.73
CA THR A 112 16.52 1.21 -3.35
C THR A 112 15.89 0.21 -2.39
N VAL A 113 16.67 -0.34 -1.46
CA VAL A 113 16.15 -1.22 -0.39
C VAL A 113 16.42 -0.59 0.96
N MET A 114 15.37 -0.40 1.75
CA MET A 114 15.45 0.08 3.12
C MET A 114 15.16 -1.08 4.08
N VAL A 115 15.98 -1.25 5.12
CA VAL A 115 15.75 -2.22 6.18
C VAL A 115 15.43 -1.47 7.45
N GLU A 116 14.19 -1.60 7.94
CA GLU A 116 13.73 -0.86 9.10
C GLU A 116 12.77 -1.68 9.96
N GLY A 117 13.03 -1.65 11.27
CA GLY A 117 12.23 -2.32 12.29
C GLY A 117 12.52 -3.83 12.41
N LEU A 118 12.27 -4.34 13.60
CA LEU A 118 12.32 -5.77 13.92
C LEU A 118 11.05 -6.49 13.46
N SER A 119 9.94 -5.76 13.33
CA SER A 119 8.62 -6.26 13.01
C SER A 119 8.06 -5.68 11.72
N THR A 120 7.05 -6.37 11.15
CA THR A 120 6.30 -5.82 10.01
C THR A 120 5.57 -4.52 10.36
N GLY A 121 5.14 -4.36 11.61
CA GLY A 121 4.43 -3.18 12.07
C GLY A 121 5.30 -1.93 12.13
N GLU A 122 6.56 -2.07 12.53
CA GLU A 122 7.57 -0.99 12.53
C GLU A 122 7.98 -0.64 11.11
N ARG A 123 8.24 -1.63 10.25
CA ARG A 123 8.48 -1.41 8.82
C ARG A 123 7.34 -0.64 8.16
N ASP A 124 6.09 -1.02 8.44
CA ASP A 124 4.92 -0.33 7.88
C ASP A 124 4.77 1.09 8.43
N ALA A 125 5.19 1.34 9.68
CA ALA A 125 5.24 2.68 10.25
C ALA A 125 6.30 3.55 9.53
N ALA A 126 7.47 2.99 9.24
CA ALA A 126 8.51 3.65 8.46
C ALA A 126 8.05 4.02 7.04
N MET A 127 7.43 3.08 6.32
CA MET A 127 6.84 3.38 5.01
C MET A 127 5.79 4.49 5.06
N THR A 128 4.97 4.53 6.12
CA THR A 128 3.97 5.60 6.33
C THR A 128 4.65 6.95 6.58
N ARG A 129 5.72 6.96 7.39
CA ARG A 129 6.51 8.18 7.70
C ARG A 129 7.22 8.73 6.47
N ASP A 130 7.75 7.86 5.63
CA ASP A 130 8.64 8.23 4.51
C ASP A 130 7.88 8.47 3.19
N SER A 131 6.55 8.50 3.24
CA SER A 131 5.68 8.76 2.08
C SER A 131 4.74 9.93 2.32
N ASP A 132 4.43 10.67 1.24
CA ASP A 132 3.54 11.82 1.29
C ASP A 132 2.06 11.40 1.33
N TYR A 133 1.71 10.30 0.67
CA TYR A 133 0.33 9.81 0.59
C TYR A 133 0.28 8.29 0.36
N ASP A 134 -0.91 7.72 0.55
CA ASP A 134 -1.13 6.29 0.40
C ASP A 134 -1.98 5.96 -0.84
N ILE A 135 -1.57 4.95 -1.59
CA ILE A 135 -2.41 4.22 -2.54
C ILE A 135 -2.81 2.92 -1.84
N LEU A 136 -3.87 2.99 -1.05
CA LEU A 136 -4.34 1.87 -0.24
C LEU A 136 -5.84 1.60 -0.40
N ARG A 137 -6.20 0.33 -0.22
CA ARG A 137 -7.58 -0.12 -0.05
C ARG A 137 -7.59 -1.45 0.70
N TYR A 138 -8.27 -1.48 1.84
CA TYR A 138 -8.65 -2.73 2.49
C TYR A 138 -10.06 -3.12 2.10
N MET A 139 -10.33 -4.44 2.06
CA MET A 139 -11.66 -4.97 1.74
C MET A 139 -12.66 -4.54 2.81
N SER A 140 -13.86 -4.16 2.40
CA SER A 140 -15.02 -3.99 3.28
C SER A 140 -15.35 -5.29 4.02
N ILE A 141 -16.13 -5.20 5.10
CA ILE A 141 -16.53 -6.39 5.88
C ILE A 141 -17.24 -7.42 4.99
N ASP A 142 -18.12 -6.99 4.09
CA ASP A 142 -18.86 -7.90 3.23
C ASP A 142 -17.96 -8.54 2.17
N GLU A 143 -17.03 -7.78 1.56
CA GLU A 143 -16.00 -8.34 0.69
C GLU A 143 -15.12 -9.37 1.43
N GLN A 144 -14.73 -9.07 2.67
CA GLN A 144 -13.95 -9.99 3.50
C GLN A 144 -14.73 -11.27 3.84
N LYS A 145 -16.02 -11.16 4.17
CA LYS A 145 -16.88 -12.34 4.44
C LYS A 145 -17.04 -13.21 3.21
N VAL A 146 -17.30 -12.60 2.05
CA VAL A 146 -17.40 -13.33 0.78
C VAL A 146 -16.07 -14.02 0.45
N PHE A 147 -14.95 -13.33 0.65
CA PHE A 147 -13.64 -13.84 0.30
C PHE A 147 -13.13 -14.93 1.27
N TYR A 148 -13.25 -14.71 2.58
CA TYR A 148 -12.72 -15.64 3.58
C TYR A 148 -13.72 -16.74 3.98
N GLY A 149 -15.02 -16.55 3.72
CA GLY A 149 -16.07 -17.47 4.15
C GLY A 149 -16.02 -17.72 5.66
N ASP A 150 -16.03 -18.98 6.06
CA ASP A 150 -15.96 -19.40 7.46
C ASP A 150 -14.64 -19.02 8.16
N ARG A 151 -13.59 -18.68 7.40
CA ARG A 151 -12.31 -18.19 7.96
C ARG A 151 -12.33 -16.69 8.27
N TYR A 152 -13.43 -16.00 7.98
CA TYR A 152 -13.57 -14.59 8.30
C TYR A 152 -13.55 -14.39 9.82
N TYR A 153 -12.71 -13.46 10.27
CA TYR A 153 -12.74 -12.96 11.65
C TYR A 153 -12.55 -11.45 11.64
N PRO A 154 -13.30 -10.71 12.48
CA PRO A 154 -13.20 -9.26 12.53
C PRO A 154 -11.82 -8.87 13.05
N ARG A 155 -11.10 -8.08 12.25
CA ARG A 155 -9.76 -7.59 12.60
C ARG A 155 -9.49 -6.26 11.93
N VAL A 156 -8.61 -5.47 12.54
CA VAL A 156 -7.97 -4.36 11.85
C VAL A 156 -6.91 -4.92 10.92
N SER A 157 -7.05 -4.69 9.61
CA SER A 157 -6.05 -5.14 8.64
C SER A 157 -4.75 -4.32 8.75
N ALA A 158 -3.62 -4.87 8.30
CA ALA A 158 -2.36 -4.12 8.31
C ALA A 158 -2.46 -2.83 7.47
N THR A 159 -3.10 -2.91 6.31
CA THR A 159 -3.37 -1.75 5.44
C THR A 159 -4.21 -0.68 6.13
N GLU A 160 -5.23 -1.08 6.88
CA GLU A 160 -6.06 -0.17 7.67
C GLU A 160 -5.27 0.47 8.83
N LYS A 161 -4.29 -0.25 9.41
CA LYS A 161 -3.37 0.38 10.38
C LYS A 161 -2.52 1.47 9.73
N ASN A 162 -2.16 1.35 8.45
CA ASN A 162 -1.38 2.38 7.75
C ASN A 162 -2.18 3.68 7.62
N GLU A 163 -3.43 3.59 7.16
CA GLU A 163 -4.35 4.73 7.10
C GLU A 163 -4.52 5.36 8.49
N ARG A 164 -4.75 4.53 9.53
CA ARG A 164 -4.87 5.03 10.90
C ARG A 164 -3.62 5.74 11.41
N ARG A 165 -2.41 5.24 11.10
CA ARG A 165 -1.15 5.92 11.45
C ARG A 165 -1.12 7.33 10.83
N ARG A 166 -1.46 7.45 9.55
CA ARG A 166 -1.46 8.76 8.86
C ARG A 166 -2.48 9.72 9.44
N LEU A 167 -3.64 9.21 9.88
CA LEU A 167 -4.69 10.01 10.53
C LEU A 167 -4.45 10.25 12.03
N GLY A 168 -3.39 9.72 12.64
CA GLY A 168 -3.14 9.83 14.08
C GLY A 168 -4.15 9.07 14.95
N LEU A 169 -4.77 8.01 14.42
CA LEU A 169 -5.78 7.20 15.09
C LEU A 169 -5.17 5.97 15.79
N LEU A 170 -5.91 5.42 16.77
CA LEU A 170 -5.52 4.19 17.46
C LEU A 170 -5.44 2.99 16.50
N LEU A 171 -4.30 2.29 16.48
CA LEU A 171 -4.05 1.18 15.54
C LEU A 171 -4.86 -0.08 15.84
N HIS A 172 -5.36 -0.21 17.06
CA HIS A 172 -6.15 -1.33 17.51
C HIS A 172 -7.51 -0.80 17.95
N VAL A 173 -8.55 -1.20 17.23
CA VAL A 173 -9.95 -0.98 17.64
C VAL A 173 -10.59 -2.33 17.89
N ASN A 174 -11.33 -2.41 18.99
CA ASN A 174 -12.06 -3.61 19.35
C ASN A 174 -13.45 -3.56 18.69
N TYR A 175 -13.54 -4.04 17.45
CA TYR A 175 -14.79 -4.04 16.69
C TYR A 175 -15.94 -4.76 17.39
N ALA A 176 -15.63 -5.75 18.25
CA ALA A 176 -16.64 -6.44 19.04
C ALA A 176 -17.33 -5.51 20.06
N LEU A 177 -16.59 -4.63 20.73
CA LEU A 177 -17.15 -3.72 21.72
C LEU A 177 -18.06 -2.64 21.10
N ASN A 178 -17.74 -2.19 19.88
CA ASN A 178 -18.57 -1.21 19.18
C ASN A 178 -19.88 -1.81 18.66
N ALA A 179 -19.85 -3.07 18.19
CA ALA A 179 -21.07 -3.78 17.78
C ALA A 179 -22.00 -4.10 18.97
N TYR A 180 -21.46 -4.34 20.17
CA TYR A 180 -22.24 -4.48 21.40
C TYR A 180 -22.79 -3.14 21.90
N SER A 181 -22.03 -2.05 21.82
CA SER A 181 -22.48 -0.73 22.27
C SER A 181 -23.61 -0.17 21.39
N ALA A 182 -23.57 -0.40 20.08
CA ALA A 182 -24.64 0.00 19.16
C ALA A 182 -25.94 -0.79 19.34
N LYS A 183 -25.87 -2.02 19.89
CA LYS A 183 -27.07 -2.79 20.28
C LYS A 183 -27.59 -2.38 21.66
N ALA A 184 -26.71 -2.02 22.59
CA ALA A 184 -27.09 -1.58 23.93
C ALA A 184 -27.88 -0.25 23.93
N SER A 185 -27.66 0.63 22.96
CA SER A 185 -28.37 1.91 22.85
C SER A 185 -29.79 1.82 22.25
N ASN A 186 -30.19 0.67 21.71
CA ASN A 186 -31.52 0.47 21.11
C ASN A 186 -32.43 -0.49 21.90
N THR A 187 -32.04 -0.87 23.12
CA THR A 187 -32.84 -1.79 23.93
C THR A 187 -33.33 -1.07 25.17
N SER A 188 -34.57 -0.57 25.11
CA SER A 188 -35.34 -0.22 26.30
C SER A 188 -35.35 -1.42 27.26
N THR A 189 -34.99 -1.18 28.51
CA THR A 189 -34.89 -2.14 29.60
C THR A 189 -36.13 -3.03 29.72
N PRO A 190 -36.01 -4.36 29.60
CA PRO A 190 -36.94 -5.29 30.21
C PRO A 190 -36.39 -5.70 31.59
N SER A 191 -37.25 -5.60 32.59
CA SER A 191 -37.02 -6.05 33.96
C SER A 191 -36.51 -7.49 34.01
N GLN A 192 -35.63 -7.74 34.99
CA GLN A 192 -35.07 -9.05 35.31
C GLN A 192 -36.12 -10.15 35.49
N PRO A 193 -35.73 -11.40 35.19
CA PRO A 193 -35.99 -12.46 36.15
C PRO A 193 -34.74 -13.32 36.47
N ASP A 194 -34.91 -14.04 37.56
CA ASP A 194 -33.92 -14.69 38.42
C ASP A 194 -33.05 -15.81 37.82
N THR A 195 -31.96 -16.00 38.56
CA THR A 195 -30.96 -17.08 38.62
C THR A 195 -31.35 -18.47 38.12
N SER A 196 -30.49 -19.05 37.28
CA SER A 196 -30.00 -20.43 37.46
C SER A 196 -28.80 -20.72 36.54
N THR A 197 -27.71 -21.16 37.15
CA THR A 197 -26.44 -21.54 36.51
C THR A 197 -26.52 -22.98 35.98
N PRO A 198 -26.25 -23.25 34.69
CA PRO A 198 -25.98 -24.60 34.22
C PRO A 198 -24.48 -24.87 34.04
N SER A 199 -24.09 -26.08 34.43
CA SER A 199 -22.75 -26.65 34.41
C SER A 199 -22.13 -26.76 33.00
N ARG A 200 -20.81 -26.63 32.98
CA ARG A 200 -19.91 -26.56 31.82
C ARG A 200 -19.57 -27.96 31.29
N PRO A 201 -19.65 -28.26 29.98
CA PRO A 201 -19.02 -29.44 29.41
C PRO A 201 -17.62 -29.13 28.88
N ASP A 202 -16.71 -30.07 29.08
CA ASP A 202 -15.33 -30.04 28.58
C ASP A 202 -15.27 -30.12 27.05
N THR A 203 -14.46 -29.25 26.44
CA THR A 203 -14.12 -29.33 25.01
C THR A 203 -12.63 -29.55 24.82
N SER A 204 -12.32 -30.67 24.19
CA SER A 204 -11.00 -31.06 23.70
C SER A 204 -10.55 -30.18 22.52
N THR A 205 -9.25 -29.84 22.54
CA THR A 205 -8.55 -29.04 21.53
C THR A 205 -8.25 -29.86 20.27
N PRO A 206 -8.63 -29.43 19.05
CA PRO A 206 -8.18 -30.07 17.83
C PRO A 206 -6.84 -29.49 17.34
N SER A 207 -5.97 -30.40 16.89
CA SER A 207 -4.65 -30.14 16.33
C SER A 207 -4.69 -29.37 15.00
N ARG A 208 -3.68 -28.51 14.84
CA ARG A 208 -3.43 -27.59 13.72
C ARG A 208 -2.91 -28.33 12.47
N PRO A 209 -3.41 -28.08 11.24
CA PRO A 209 -2.81 -28.63 10.03
C PRO A 209 -1.69 -27.74 9.48
N ASP A 210 -0.64 -28.40 8.99
CA ASP A 210 0.59 -27.82 8.45
C ASP A 210 0.35 -26.90 7.22
N SER A 211 0.93 -25.71 7.27
CA SER A 211 0.89 -24.72 6.20
C SER A 211 1.86 -25.06 5.07
N LYS A 212 1.33 -25.22 3.85
CA LYS A 212 2.08 -25.39 2.59
C LYS A 212 2.80 -24.09 2.17
N VAL A 213 3.98 -23.83 2.73
CA VAL A 213 4.82 -22.65 2.36
C VAL A 213 5.63 -22.87 1.08
N GLY A 214 5.77 -24.12 0.59
CA GLY A 214 6.62 -24.47 -0.56
C GLY A 214 6.12 -24.02 -1.96
N SER A 215 4.87 -23.58 -2.10
CA SER A 215 4.28 -23.26 -3.42
C SER A 215 4.68 -21.87 -3.96
N LEU A 216 4.95 -20.90 -3.08
CA LEU A 216 5.10 -19.49 -3.48
C LEU A 216 6.43 -19.19 -4.20
N VAL A 217 7.52 -19.84 -3.78
CA VAL A 217 8.88 -19.62 -4.34
C VAL A 217 8.94 -20.02 -5.82
N ILE A 218 8.21 -21.07 -6.22
CA ILE A 218 8.19 -21.58 -7.60
C ILE A 218 7.43 -20.61 -8.53
N ARG A 219 6.35 -19.99 -8.05
CA ARG A 219 5.55 -19.03 -8.83
C ARG A 219 6.33 -17.72 -9.09
N TRP A 220 7.14 -17.27 -8.12
CA TRP A 220 8.00 -16.10 -8.27
C TRP A 220 9.10 -16.30 -9.35
N LYS A 221 9.83 -17.43 -9.31
CA LYS A 221 10.89 -17.74 -10.30
C LYS A 221 10.37 -17.85 -11.74
N ARG A 222 9.11 -18.25 -11.96
CA ARG A 222 8.48 -18.32 -13.29
C ARG A 222 8.03 -16.94 -13.80
N SER A 223 7.52 -16.08 -12.93
CA SER A 223 7.12 -14.72 -13.32
C SER A 223 8.33 -13.86 -13.73
N MET A 224 9.45 -13.98 -13.01
CA MET A 224 10.66 -13.19 -13.28
C MET A 224 11.35 -13.51 -14.59
N ARG A 225 11.38 -14.79 -15.00
CA ARG A 225 11.94 -15.19 -16.29
C ARG A 225 11.23 -14.53 -17.48
N LYS A 226 9.93 -14.24 -17.37
CA LYS A 226 9.18 -13.55 -18.43
C LYS A 226 9.52 -12.06 -18.51
N ILE A 227 9.74 -11.40 -17.37
CA ILE A 227 10.08 -9.96 -17.33
C ILE A 227 11.48 -9.73 -17.92
N LEU A 228 12.47 -10.54 -17.52
CA LEU A 228 13.84 -10.44 -18.02
C LEU A 228 13.97 -10.76 -19.53
N SER A 229 13.06 -11.56 -20.09
CA SER A 229 13.08 -11.86 -21.53
C SER A 229 12.65 -10.70 -22.44
N LYS A 230 11.93 -9.71 -21.89
CA LYS A 230 11.40 -8.58 -22.67
C LYS A 230 12.32 -7.35 -22.70
N SER A 231 13.24 -7.20 -21.74
CA SER A 231 14.19 -6.07 -21.71
C SER A 231 15.41 -6.26 -22.63
N SER A 232 15.57 -7.43 -23.25
CA SER A 232 16.71 -7.75 -24.13
C SER A 232 16.46 -7.43 -25.62
N SER A 233 15.24 -7.08 -26.03
CA SER A 233 14.94 -6.72 -27.42
C SER A 233 15.12 -5.22 -27.65
N LYS A 234 16.37 -4.77 -27.78
CA LYS A 234 16.68 -3.47 -28.40
C LYS A 234 16.54 -3.61 -29.92
N PRO A 235 15.81 -2.72 -30.63
CA PRO A 235 15.87 -2.69 -32.07
C PRO A 235 17.27 -2.22 -32.50
N ARG A 236 17.93 -3.02 -33.35
CA ARG A 236 19.11 -2.56 -34.09
C ARG A 236 18.62 -1.56 -35.13
N SER A 237 18.98 -0.29 -34.95
CA SER A 237 19.03 0.73 -35.99
C SER A 237 20.47 1.14 -36.17
#